data_AF-A0A1A9ZMX8-F1
#
_entry.id   AF-A0A1A9ZMX8-F1
#
_cell.length_a   1.000
_cell.length_b   1.000
_cell.length_c   1.000
_cell.angle_alpha   90.00
_cell.angle_beta   90.00
_cell.angle_gamma   90.00
#
_symmetry.space_group_name_H-M   'P 1'
#
loop_
_entity.id
_entity.type
_entity.pdbx_description
1 polymer ?
#
loop_
_entity_poly.entity_id
_entity_poly.type
_entity_poly.pdbx_seq_one_letter_code
_entity_poly.pdbx_strand_id
1 'polypeptide(L)'
;MFGFYCSGGEGGGAGGITVEDLEERCMEAGIEIVTRQSFLSDPTDAVRNLRRQDARIIVGLFYVVAARRVLCEMYKQQLYGRAHVWFFIDVLFKVLRSVIIRFGAFLKTNGAKGKYIAPVKA
;
A
#
# COMPACT_ATOMS: atom_id res chain seq x y z
N MET A 1 8.59 -5.95 10.95
CA MET A 1 9.36 -5.67 9.72
C MET A 1 8.47 -4.85 8.79
N PHE A 2 8.79 -3.56 8.60
CA PHE A 2 8.01 -2.64 7.77
C PHE A 2 8.47 -2.76 6.31
N GLY A 3 7.62 -3.27 5.42
CA GLY A 3 7.89 -3.25 3.99
C GLY A 3 7.39 -1.94 3.41
N PHE A 4 8.26 -1.14 2.81
CA PHE A 4 7.89 0.16 2.30
C PHE A 4 7.60 0.08 0.79
N TYR A 5 6.41 0.51 0.38
CA TYR A 5 5.99 0.45 -1.02
C TYR A 5 5.74 1.86 -1.57
N CYS A 6 6.59 2.26 -2.50
CA CYS A 6 6.65 3.62 -3.01
C CYS A 6 6.27 3.70 -4.49
N SER A 7 5.03 4.12 -4.73
CA SER A 7 4.49 4.79 -5.91
C SER A 7 4.58 4.17 -7.30
N GLY A 8 3.41 4.21 -7.94
CA GLY A 8 3.22 4.10 -9.38
C GLY A 8 2.75 5.44 -9.91
N GLY A 9 3.63 6.11 -10.66
CA GLY A 9 3.36 7.34 -11.37
C GLY A 9 4.57 7.73 -12.22
N GLU A 10 4.36 7.91 -13.52
CA GLU A 10 5.34 8.56 -14.41
C GLU A 10 5.64 9.98 -13.91
N GLY A 11 6.92 10.33 -13.88
CA GLY A 11 7.37 11.73 -13.88
C GLY A 11 7.34 12.43 -12.52
N GLY A 12 8.49 13.00 -12.16
CA GLY A 12 8.70 13.71 -10.90
C GLY A 12 7.73 14.87 -10.66
N GLY A 13 7.30 14.99 -9.41
CA GLY A 13 6.50 16.11 -8.91
C GLY A 13 5.63 15.66 -7.74
N ALA A 14 5.99 16.06 -6.51
CA ALA A 14 5.28 15.84 -5.24
C ALA A 14 5.30 14.43 -4.61
N GLY A 15 5.40 13.33 -5.39
CA GLY A 15 5.47 11.98 -4.83
C GLY A 15 6.79 11.65 -4.10
N GLY A 16 7.91 12.25 -4.52
CA GLY A 16 9.22 12.08 -3.87
C GLY A 16 9.22 12.69 -2.47
N ILE A 17 8.92 14.00 -2.37
CA ILE A 17 9.07 14.78 -1.12
C ILE A 17 8.32 14.14 0.06
N THR A 18 7.15 13.56 -0.21
CA THR A 18 6.33 12.88 0.82
C THR A 18 6.91 11.54 1.26
N VAL A 19 7.62 10.86 0.37
CA VAL A 19 8.35 9.63 0.68
C VAL A 19 9.59 9.94 1.48
N GLU A 20 10.39 10.91 1.03
CA GLU A 20 11.62 11.29 1.71
C GLU A 20 11.33 11.79 3.14
N ASP A 21 10.31 12.63 3.35
CA ASP A 21 9.87 13.07 4.69
C ASP A 21 9.37 11.91 5.56
N LEU A 22 8.70 10.91 4.96
CA LEU A 22 8.24 9.73 5.69
C LEU A 22 9.41 8.83 6.10
N GLU A 23 10.42 8.66 5.24
CA GLU A 23 11.63 7.90 5.54
C GLU A 23 12.43 8.55 6.67
N GLU A 24 12.59 9.87 6.63
CA GLU A 24 13.27 10.64 7.68
C GLU A 24 12.56 10.49 9.03
N ARG A 25 11.25 10.71 9.09
CA ARG A 25 10.47 10.56 10.33
C ARG A 25 10.45 9.12 10.85
N CYS A 26 10.41 8.13 9.96
CA CYS A 26 10.53 6.73 10.35
C CYS A 26 11.87 6.46 11.02
N MET A 27 12.96 6.97 10.46
CA MET A 27 14.30 6.83 11.02
C MET A 27 14.45 7.55 12.36
N GLU A 28 13.91 8.77 12.50
CA GLU A 28 13.85 9.50 13.79
C GLU A 28 13.05 8.75 14.86
N ALA A 29 11.97 8.07 14.45
CA ALA A 29 11.14 7.25 15.33
C ALA A 29 11.75 5.86 15.62
N GLY A 30 12.93 5.53 15.09
CA GLY A 30 13.58 4.23 15.26
C GLY A 30 12.89 3.09 14.49
N ILE A 31 12.15 3.41 13.43
CA ILE A 31 11.46 2.46 12.56
C ILE A 31 12.35 2.14 11.36
N GLU A 32 12.75 0.87 11.26
CA GLU A 32 13.57 0.39 10.13
C GLU A 32 12.69 0.08 8.90
N ILE A 33 13.08 0.67 7.77
CA ILE A 33 12.49 0.41 6.45
C ILE A 33 13.23 -0.74 5.78
N VAL A 34 12.50 -1.79 5.43
CA VAL A 34 13.10 -3.08 5.02
C VAL A 34 13.35 -3.13 3.51
N THR A 35 12.43 -2.54 2.74
CA THR A 35 12.56 -2.45 1.29
C THR A 35 11.80 -1.25 0.82
N ARG A 36 12.29 -0.61 -0.24
CA ARG A 36 11.52 0.29 -1.08
C ARG A 36 11.21 -0.41 -2.40
N GLN A 37 9.96 -0.38 -2.85
CA GLN A 37 9.56 -0.92 -4.15
C GLN A 37 8.83 0.17 -4.93
N SER A 38 9.24 0.41 -6.17
CA SER A 38 8.60 1.36 -7.08
C SER A 38 8.24 0.69 -8.40
N PHE A 39 7.16 1.16 -9.03
CA PHE A 39 6.67 0.61 -10.29
C PHE A 39 6.23 1.75 -11.22
N LEU A 40 6.27 1.57 -12.53
CA LEU A 40 5.79 2.58 -13.48
C LEU A 40 4.34 2.30 -13.90
N SER A 41 4.05 1.05 -14.25
CA SER A 41 2.78 0.67 -14.89
C SER A 41 2.23 -0.67 -14.39
N ASP A 42 3.09 -1.64 -14.09
CA ASP A 42 2.72 -2.95 -13.56
C ASP A 42 3.23 -3.14 -12.11
N PRO A 43 2.32 -3.28 -11.11
CA PRO A 43 2.70 -3.54 -9.72
C PRO A 43 3.03 -5.02 -9.42
N THR A 44 2.90 -5.94 -10.37
CA THR A 44 2.99 -7.39 -10.14
C THR A 44 4.30 -7.81 -9.46
N ASP A 45 5.44 -7.38 -9.99
CA ASP A 45 6.75 -7.74 -9.44
C ASP A 45 7.01 -7.07 -8.09
N ALA A 46 6.59 -5.81 -7.96
CA ALA A 46 6.72 -5.06 -6.72
C ALA A 46 5.92 -5.71 -5.57
N VAL A 47 4.67 -6.14 -5.84
CA VAL A 47 3.83 -6.85 -4.87
C VAL A 47 4.37 -8.25 -4.58
N ARG A 48 4.92 -8.96 -5.57
CA ARG A 48 5.54 -10.28 -5.37
C ARG A 48 6.78 -10.20 -4.49
N ASN A 49 7.58 -9.14 -4.63
CA ASN A 49 8.74 -8.91 -3.77
C ASN A 49 8.35 -8.66 -2.31
N LEU A 50 7.27 -7.90 -2.06
CA LEU A 50 6.74 -7.72 -0.70
C LEU A 50 6.38 -9.07 -0.04
N ARG A 51 5.78 -9.98 -0.81
CA ARG A 51 5.46 -11.33 -0.32
C ARG A 51 6.71 -12.13 0.01
N ARG A 52 7.75 -12.05 -0.83
CA ARG A 52 9.02 -12.75 -0.60
C ARG A 52 9.74 -12.28 0.65
N GLN A 53 9.59 -11.01 1.01
CA GLN A 53 10.24 -10.42 2.18
C GLN A 53 9.40 -10.51 3.46
N ASP A 54 8.26 -11.21 3.46
CA ASP A 54 7.31 -11.26 4.58
C ASP A 54 6.93 -9.87 5.12
N ALA A 55 6.71 -8.90 4.22
CA ALA A 55 6.33 -7.55 4.60
C ALA A 55 4.97 -7.54 5.29
N ARG A 56 4.93 -7.22 6.59
CA ARG A 56 3.69 -7.24 7.41
C ARG A 56 2.98 -5.90 7.45
N ILE A 57 3.72 -4.80 7.37
CA ILE A 57 3.18 -3.45 7.34
C ILE A 57 3.63 -2.83 6.04
N ILE A 58 2.66 -2.39 5.23
CA ILE A 58 2.89 -1.87 3.89
C ILE A 58 2.27 -0.49 3.80
N VAL A 59 3.09 0.51 3.53
CA VAL A 59 2.64 1.88 3.25
C VAL A 59 2.64 2.06 1.75
N GLY A 60 1.54 2.58 1.23
CA GLY A 60 1.28 2.69 -0.19
C GLY A 60 0.87 4.11 -0.56
N LEU A 61 1.72 4.75 -1.35
CA LEU A 61 1.52 6.08 -1.91
C LEU A 61 1.20 5.90 -3.39
N PHE A 62 -0.06 5.96 -3.80
CA PHE A 62 -0.44 5.72 -5.19
C PHE A 62 -1.57 6.64 -5.60
N TYR A 63 -1.59 7.02 -6.88
CA TYR A 63 -2.74 7.64 -7.50
C TYR A 63 -3.87 6.62 -7.72
N VAL A 64 -5.11 7.13 -7.82
CA VAL A 64 -6.36 6.35 -7.93
C VAL A 64 -6.30 5.20 -8.95
N VAL A 65 -5.66 5.41 -10.11
CA VAL A 65 -5.58 4.40 -11.17
C VAL A 65 -4.66 3.24 -10.78
N ALA A 66 -3.50 3.56 -10.21
CA ALA A 66 -2.51 2.58 -9.78
C ALA A 66 -3.01 1.77 -8.57
N ALA A 67 -3.72 2.42 -7.64
CA ALA A 67 -4.29 1.78 -6.45
C ALA A 67 -5.19 0.58 -6.79
N ARG A 68 -6.01 0.66 -7.85
CA ARG A 68 -6.88 -0.45 -8.28
C ARG A 68 -6.09 -1.67 -8.72
N ARG A 69 -4.98 -1.47 -9.45
CA ARG A 69 -4.11 -2.56 -9.92
C ARG A 69 -3.38 -3.21 -8.76
N VAL A 70 -2.85 -2.41 -7.85
CA VAL A 70 -2.17 -2.90 -6.63
C VAL A 70 -3.11 -3.73 -5.76
N LEU A 71 -4.34 -3.26 -5.51
CA LEU A 71 -5.33 -4.01 -4.74
C LEU A 71 -5.69 -5.36 -5.39
N CYS A 72 -5.76 -5.40 -6.73
CA CYS A 72 -6.00 -6.64 -7.48
C CYS A 72 -4.83 -7.62 -7.30
N GLU A 73 -3.58 -7.16 -7.48
CA GLU A 73 -2.40 -8.02 -7.31
C GLU A 73 -2.20 -8.46 -5.86
N MET A 74 -2.46 -7.59 -4.89
CA MET A 74 -2.46 -7.93 -3.47
C MET A 74 -3.42 -9.09 -3.16
N TYR A 75 -4.60 -9.09 -3.78
CA TYR A 75 -5.56 -10.19 -3.63
C TYR A 75 -5.02 -11.50 -4.24
N LYS A 76 -4.46 -11.44 -5.45
CA LYS A 76 -3.88 -12.62 -6.10
C LYS A 76 -2.70 -13.22 -5.31
N GLN A 77 -1.86 -12.36 -4.75
CA GLN A 77 -0.68 -12.75 -3.95
C GLN A 77 -1.01 -13.07 -2.49
N GLN A 78 -2.30 -13.03 -2.10
CA GLN A 78 -2.77 -13.26 -0.73
C GLN A 78 -2.09 -12.38 0.33
N LEU A 79 -1.70 -11.16 -0.05
CA LEU A 79 -1.12 -10.14 0.85
C LEU A 79 -2.20 -9.36 1.60
N TYR A 80 -3.24 -10.05 2.06
CA TYR A 80 -4.31 -9.53 2.87
C TYR A 80 -4.52 -10.49 4.04
N GLY A 81 -4.99 -10.00 5.19
CA GLY A 81 -5.12 -10.87 6.37
C GLY A 81 -4.91 -10.13 7.68
N ARG A 82 -5.05 -10.84 8.79
CA ARG A 82 -4.68 -10.32 10.11
C ARG A 82 -3.16 -10.09 10.26
N ALA A 83 -2.37 -10.73 9.41
CA ALA A 83 -0.90 -10.63 9.42
C ALA A 83 -0.34 -9.50 8.55
N HIS A 84 -1.17 -8.86 7.71
CA HIS A 84 -0.76 -7.83 6.76
C HIS A 84 -1.61 -6.57 6.93
N VAL A 85 -0.97 -5.44 7.21
CA VAL A 85 -1.61 -4.13 7.39
C VAL A 85 -1.21 -3.22 6.24
N TRP A 86 -2.19 -2.68 5.53
CA TRP A 86 -1.97 -1.71 4.46
C TRP A 86 -2.40 -0.31 4.87
N PHE A 87 -1.47 0.64 4.76
CA PHE A 87 -1.70 2.07 4.87
C PHE A 87 -1.74 2.68 3.48
N PHE A 88 -2.82 3.39 3.19
CA PHE A 88 -3.00 4.09 1.93
C PHE A 88 -2.97 5.59 2.21
N ILE A 89 -1.96 6.28 1.68
CA ILE A 89 -1.82 7.72 1.83
C ILE A 89 -2.03 8.32 0.44
N ASP A 90 -3.18 8.97 0.25
CA ASP A 90 -3.52 9.70 -0.97
C ASP A 90 -4.28 10.99 -0.59
N VAL A 91 -4.00 12.07 -1.31
CA VAL A 91 -4.59 13.39 -1.12
C VAL A 91 -6.06 13.40 -1.59
N LEU A 92 -6.51 12.40 -2.37
CA LEU A 92 -7.90 12.25 -2.79
C LEU A 92 -8.69 11.24 -1.93
N PHE A 93 -8.82 11.56 -0.64
CA PHE A 93 -9.52 10.74 0.36
C PHE A 93 -10.91 10.23 -0.06
N LYS A 94 -11.66 11.01 -0.86
CA LYS A 94 -13.04 10.65 -1.26
C LYS A 94 -13.10 9.42 -2.18
N VAL A 95 -12.26 9.37 -3.22
CA VAL A 95 -12.31 8.29 -4.21
C VAL A 95 -11.68 7.02 -3.64
N LEU A 96 -10.55 7.16 -2.95
CA LEU A 96 -9.86 6.01 -2.38
C LEU A 96 -10.67 5.37 -1.26
N ARG A 97 -11.39 6.16 -0.45
CA ARG A 97 -12.33 5.61 0.54
C ARG A 97 -13.43 4.78 -0.11
N SER A 98 -14.00 5.21 -1.24
CA SER A 98 -14.96 4.40 -1.98
C SER A 98 -14.34 3.11 -2.54
N VAL A 99 -13.11 3.16 -3.04
CA VAL A 99 -12.38 1.98 -3.54
C VAL A 99 -12.08 1.01 -2.40
N ILE A 100 -11.52 1.47 -1.29
CA ILE A 100 -11.20 0.65 -0.11
C ILE A 100 -12.46 0.05 0.50
N ILE A 101 -13.54 0.82 0.64
CA ILE A 101 -14.81 0.30 1.18
C ILE A 101 -15.39 -0.79 0.26
N ARG A 102 -15.43 -0.54 -1.05
CA ARG A 102 -15.92 -1.54 -2.03
C ARG A 102 -15.04 -2.78 -2.06
N PHE A 103 -13.72 -2.62 -1.99
CA PHE A 103 -12.79 -3.73 -1.94
C PHE A 103 -12.90 -4.51 -0.63
N GLY A 104 -13.05 -3.83 0.52
CA GLY A 104 -13.33 -4.47 1.80
C GLY A 104 -14.65 -5.25 1.80
N ALA A 105 -15.70 -4.71 1.18
CA ALA A 105 -16.95 -5.42 0.95
C ALA A 105 -16.76 -6.65 0.04
N PHE A 106 -16.01 -6.51 -1.05
CA PHE A 106 -15.66 -7.60 -1.97
C PHE A 106 -14.86 -8.72 -1.29
N LEU A 107 -13.90 -8.37 -0.43
CA LEU A 107 -13.16 -9.35 0.36
C LEU A 107 -14.08 -10.10 1.34
N LYS A 108 -15.03 -9.38 1.96
CA LYS A 108 -16.00 -9.98 2.89
C LYS A 108 -16.96 -10.95 2.19
N THR A 109 -17.40 -10.65 0.96
CA THR A 109 -18.25 -11.56 0.16
C THR A 109 -17.51 -12.79 -0.34
N ASN A 110 -16.19 -12.68 -0.58
CA ASN A 110 -15.35 -13.80 -1.04
C ASN A 110 -14.67 -14.57 0.11
N GLY A 111 -15.17 -14.45 1.35
CA GLY A 111 -14.74 -15.30 2.47
C GLY A 111 -13.47 -14.86 3.22
N ALA A 112 -12.93 -13.67 2.96
CA ALA A 112 -11.82 -13.15 3.75
C ALA A 112 -12.30 -12.70 5.16
N LYS A 113 -11.88 -13.40 6.21
CA LYS A 113 -12.24 -13.13 7.63
C LYS A 113 -11.31 -12.14 8.39
N GLY A 114 -11.63 -10.83 8.42
CA GLY A 114 -10.86 -9.84 9.20
C GLY A 114 -11.00 -8.37 8.74
N LYS A 115 -10.54 -7.40 9.56
CA LYS A 115 -10.34 -5.99 9.15
C LYS A 115 -8.95 -5.88 8.52
N TYR A 116 -8.87 -5.52 7.23
CA TYR A 116 -7.64 -5.72 6.44
C TYR A 116 -7.00 -4.45 5.89
N ILE A 117 -7.75 -3.34 5.90
CA ILE A 117 -7.27 -2.05 5.43
C ILE A 117 -7.66 -1.04 6.49
N ALA A 118 -6.66 -0.41 7.10
CA ALA A 118 -6.88 0.64 8.07
C ALA A 118 -7.06 1.96 7.30
N PRO A 119 -8.26 2.56 7.28
CA PRO A 119 -8.36 3.95 6.89
C PRO A 119 -7.61 4.74 7.96
N VAL A 120 -6.49 5.37 7.59
CA VAL A 120 -5.88 6.39 8.44
C VAL A 120 -6.94 7.49 8.55
N LYS A 121 -7.43 7.77 9.75
CA LYS A 121 -8.15 9.03 10.00
C LYS A 121 -7.07 10.02 10.37
N ALA A 122 -6.75 10.92 9.45
CA ALA A 122 -6.19 12.22 9.82
C ALA A 122 -7.30 13.04 10.49
#